data_AF-A0A518D778-F1
#
_entry.id   AF-A0A518D778-F1
#
_cell.length_a   1.000
_cell.length_b   1.000
_cell.length_c   1.000
_cell.angle_alpha   90.00
_cell.angle_beta   90.00
_cell.angle_gamma   90.00
#
_symmetry.space_group_name_H-M   'P 1'
#
loop_
_entity.id
_entity.type
_entity.pdbx_description
1 polymer ?
#
loop_
_entity_poly.entity_id
_entity_poly.type
_entity_poly.pdbx_seq_one_letter_code
_entity_poly.pdbx_strand_id
1 'polypeptide(L)'
;MHRSLYLTLLVVLACSTALADDAKQYTLRYKLAMGDVLRWDVDHRASIRSTMEGKTQEAQTRSDSVKAWKVVDVLPGGDIEFLNLVEEIQMTNRLPERAEMAYDSTSGETPPPGFEDAAKAVGVPLSQVRMTPWGKVVNRTEKHHQPAADNTAPITVLLPEKPVAIGDTWDEPLDIAVKTAEGGTKQIETRRHYQLKSVTGQIATIEAAHQVLTPIDAHIEAQLAQRLLVGVIRLDMQKGRIVEQDFDVDKRVLGFAGPTSSMHYVMKLREKLLDGREDVARKP
;
A
#
# COMPACT_ATOMS: atom_id res chain seq x y z
N MET A 1 9.52 -36.56 76.62
CA MET A 1 9.10 -37.55 75.61
C MET A 1 7.90 -36.99 74.84
N HIS A 2 8.12 -36.48 73.63
CA HIS A 2 7.27 -36.62 72.43
C HIS A 2 7.73 -35.59 71.38
N ARG A 3 8.18 -36.14 70.25
CA ARG A 3 8.72 -35.48 69.05
C ARG A 3 7.57 -35.31 68.04
N SER A 4 7.55 -34.18 67.33
CA SER A 4 7.01 -34.00 65.97
C SER A 4 7.88 -32.93 65.31
N LEU A 5 8.87 -33.25 64.47
CA LEU A 5 8.83 -33.73 63.08
C LEU A 5 8.20 -32.71 62.12
N TYR A 6 9.04 -31.82 61.56
CA TYR A 6 8.75 -31.10 60.32
C TYR A 6 9.69 -31.62 59.23
N LEU A 7 9.09 -32.22 58.21
CA LEU A 7 9.70 -32.76 57.01
C LEU A 7 9.71 -31.65 55.95
N THR A 8 10.87 -31.08 55.63
CA THR A 8 11.00 -30.11 54.54
C THR A 8 11.25 -30.86 53.24
N LEU A 9 10.25 -30.88 52.37
CA LEU A 9 10.31 -31.41 51.00
C LEU A 9 11.04 -30.40 50.11
N LEU A 10 12.24 -30.76 49.62
CA LEU A 10 12.98 -29.97 48.64
C LEU A 10 12.58 -30.44 47.23
N VAL A 11 11.72 -29.67 46.55
CA VAL A 11 11.40 -29.88 45.13
C VAL A 11 12.49 -29.20 44.31
N VAL A 12 13.38 -29.99 43.71
CA VAL A 12 14.31 -29.51 42.67
C VAL A 12 13.52 -29.42 41.37
N LEU A 13 13.07 -28.21 41.03
CA LEU A 13 12.49 -27.93 39.72
C LEU A 13 13.64 -27.81 38.72
N ALA A 14 13.82 -28.85 37.90
CA ALA A 14 14.72 -28.80 36.76
C ALA A 14 14.19 -27.76 35.75
N CYS A 15 14.79 -26.57 35.76
CA CYS A 15 14.52 -25.53 34.78
C CYS A 15 15.05 -26.00 33.42
N SER A 16 14.14 -26.49 32.57
CA SER A 16 14.47 -26.79 31.18
C SER A 16 14.59 -25.47 30.43
N THR A 17 15.80 -24.90 30.39
CA THR A 17 16.10 -23.77 29.50
C THR A 17 16.20 -24.30 28.07
N ALA A 18 15.08 -24.29 27.36
CA ALA A 18 15.11 -24.35 25.90
C ALA A 18 15.91 -23.12 25.43
N LEU A 19 17.09 -23.38 24.87
CA LEU A 19 17.92 -22.37 24.20
C LEU A 19 17.08 -21.80 23.05
N ALA A 20 16.61 -20.56 23.21
CA ALA A 20 16.11 -19.77 22.10
C ALA A 20 17.29 -19.56 21.15
N ASP A 21 17.24 -20.18 19.98
CA ASP A 21 18.17 -19.92 18.89
C ASP A 21 18.02 -18.44 18.51
N ASP A 22 19.11 -17.67 18.60
CA ASP A 22 19.08 -16.21 18.40
C ASP A 22 18.99 -15.94 16.90
N ALA A 23 17.78 -16.06 16.37
CA ALA A 23 17.49 -15.95 14.95
C ALA A 23 18.00 -14.61 14.42
N LYS A 24 18.77 -14.65 13.32
CA LYS A 24 19.36 -13.45 12.71
C LYS A 24 18.28 -12.38 12.46
N GLN A 25 18.47 -11.22 13.06
CA GLN A 25 17.58 -10.07 12.91
C GLN A 25 18.05 -9.13 11.80
N TYR A 26 17.09 -8.41 11.21
CA TYR A 26 17.28 -7.49 10.10
C TYR A 26 16.65 -6.14 10.42
N THR A 27 17.40 -5.06 10.21
CA THR A 27 16.89 -3.69 10.31
C THR A 27 16.40 -3.24 8.94
N LEU A 28 15.10 -3.04 8.79
CA LEU A 28 14.46 -2.58 7.57
C LEU A 28 14.17 -1.08 7.70
N ARG A 29 14.85 -0.23 6.93
CA ARG A 29 14.70 1.23 6.99
C ARG A 29 14.89 1.88 5.63
N TYR A 30 14.23 3.01 5.44
CA TYR A 30 14.56 3.93 4.37
C TYR A 30 15.91 4.60 4.68
N LYS A 31 16.75 4.75 3.65
CA LYS A 31 18.08 5.38 3.73
C LYS A 31 18.24 6.41 2.62
N LEU A 32 17.26 7.32 2.56
CA LEU A 32 17.21 8.36 1.53
C LEU A 32 18.04 9.57 1.97
N ALA A 33 18.55 10.31 1.00
CA ALA A 33 19.30 11.54 1.19
C ALA A 33 18.60 12.72 0.51
N MET A 34 18.86 13.93 1.01
CA MET A 34 18.42 15.16 0.35
C MET A 34 18.94 15.19 -1.09
N GLY A 35 18.05 15.49 -2.05
CA GLY A 35 18.37 15.50 -3.47
C GLY A 35 18.15 14.17 -4.18
N ASP A 36 17.88 13.07 -3.46
CA ASP A 36 17.49 11.81 -4.08
C ASP A 36 16.22 11.99 -4.91
N VAL A 37 16.21 11.38 -6.10
CA VAL A 37 15.02 11.26 -6.93
C VAL A 37 14.77 9.79 -7.23
N LEU A 38 13.70 9.25 -6.67
CA LEU A 38 13.26 7.88 -6.91
C LEU A 38 12.12 7.92 -7.91
N ARG A 39 12.19 7.06 -8.93
CA ARG A 39 11.16 6.92 -9.95
C ARG A 39 10.71 5.48 -10.04
N TRP A 40 9.42 5.25 -10.14
CA TRP A 40 8.85 3.92 -10.35
C TRP A 40 7.99 3.92 -11.60
N ASP A 41 8.19 2.91 -12.44
CA ASP A 41 7.16 2.50 -13.39
C ASP A 41 6.02 1.87 -12.59
N VAL A 42 4.81 2.36 -12.82
CA VAL A 42 3.58 1.89 -12.16
C VAL A 42 2.62 1.38 -13.23
N ASP A 43 2.34 0.09 -13.23
CA ASP A 43 1.28 -0.56 -14.03
C ASP A 43 0.11 -0.85 -13.08
N HIS A 44 -1.04 -0.23 -13.34
CA HIS A 44 -2.27 -0.43 -12.60
C HIS A 44 -3.40 -0.83 -13.54
N ARG A 45 -4.05 -1.96 -13.27
CA ARG A 45 -5.17 -2.49 -14.05
C ARG A 45 -6.29 -2.88 -13.11
N ALA A 46 -7.49 -2.39 -13.37
CA ALA A 46 -8.67 -2.72 -12.62
C ALA A 46 -9.83 -3.09 -13.55
N SER A 47 -10.60 -4.10 -13.18
CA SER A 47 -11.89 -4.42 -13.78
C SER A 47 -12.92 -4.61 -12.69
N ILE A 48 -14.09 -4.02 -12.89
CA ILE A 48 -15.26 -4.25 -12.06
C ILE A 48 -16.40 -4.73 -12.96
N ARG A 49 -16.93 -5.90 -12.61
CA ARG A 49 -18.14 -6.45 -13.22
C ARG A 49 -19.23 -6.51 -12.17
N SER A 50 -20.32 -5.79 -12.37
CA SER A 50 -21.45 -5.77 -11.45
C SER A 50 -22.72 -6.22 -12.15
N THR A 51 -23.54 -6.96 -11.43
CA THR A 51 -24.90 -7.34 -11.84
C THR A 51 -25.88 -6.80 -10.81
N MET A 52 -26.87 -6.05 -11.28
CA MET A 52 -27.96 -5.51 -10.46
C MET A 52 -29.25 -5.65 -11.26
N GLU A 53 -30.31 -6.18 -10.62
CA GLU A 53 -31.64 -6.33 -11.25
C GLU A 53 -31.59 -7.02 -12.64
N GLY A 54 -30.72 -8.02 -12.79
CA GLY A 54 -30.53 -8.76 -14.03
C GLY A 54 -29.71 -8.06 -15.12
N LYS A 55 -29.29 -6.80 -14.90
CA LYS A 55 -28.40 -6.07 -15.81
C LYS A 55 -26.96 -6.21 -15.36
N THR A 56 -26.09 -6.59 -16.28
CA THR A 56 -24.64 -6.69 -16.02
C THR A 56 -23.91 -5.54 -16.70
N GLN A 57 -23.03 -4.89 -15.96
CA GLN A 57 -22.16 -3.82 -16.42
C GLN A 57 -20.72 -4.20 -16.11
N GLU A 58 -19.80 -3.80 -16.99
CA GLU A 58 -18.37 -3.96 -16.80
C GLU A 58 -17.66 -2.66 -17.11
N ALA A 59 -16.77 -2.25 -16.19
CA ALA A 59 -15.87 -1.13 -16.39
C ALA A 59 -14.42 -1.60 -16.20
N GLN A 60 -13.55 -1.18 -17.10
CA GLN A 60 -12.12 -1.50 -17.06
C GLN A 60 -11.32 -0.21 -17.14
N THR A 61 -10.27 -0.15 -16.31
CA THR A 61 -9.29 0.92 -16.32
C THR A 61 -7.90 0.31 -16.35
N ARG A 62 -7.03 0.91 -17.15
CA ARG A 62 -5.60 0.67 -17.12
C ARG A 62 -4.89 2.01 -17.06
N SER A 63 -3.84 2.06 -16.25
CA SER A 63 -2.93 3.20 -16.17
C SER A 63 -1.49 2.68 -16.11
N ASP A 64 -0.65 3.21 -16.99
CA ASP A 64 0.80 3.07 -16.93
C ASP A 64 1.36 4.45 -16.60
N SER A 65 2.23 4.59 -15.59
CA SER A 65 2.71 5.91 -15.15
C SER A 65 4.10 5.88 -14.56
N VAL A 66 4.77 7.04 -14.53
CA VAL A 66 6.02 7.25 -13.80
C VAL A 66 5.73 8.03 -12.52
N LYS A 67 5.70 7.32 -11.39
CA LYS A 67 5.64 7.95 -10.06
C LYS A 67 7.03 8.43 -9.67
N ALA A 68 7.17 9.62 -9.12
CA ALA A 68 8.44 10.13 -8.63
C ALA A 68 8.34 10.67 -7.20
N TRP A 69 9.36 10.37 -6.39
CA TRP A 69 9.65 11.07 -5.14
C TRP A 69 10.90 11.92 -5.32
N LYS A 70 10.79 13.20 -4.99
CA LYS A 70 11.94 14.12 -4.92
C LYS A 70 12.19 14.46 -3.47
N VAL A 71 13.26 13.94 -2.89
CA VAL A 71 13.61 14.15 -1.48
C VAL A 71 14.14 15.57 -1.32
N VAL A 72 13.40 16.38 -0.57
CA VAL A 72 13.70 17.80 -0.38
C VAL A 72 14.45 18.08 0.91
N ASP A 73 14.36 17.19 1.91
CA ASP A 73 15.09 17.32 3.16
C ASP A 73 15.21 15.97 3.89
N VAL A 74 16.21 15.85 4.77
CA VAL A 74 16.33 14.81 5.79
C VAL A 74 16.68 15.49 7.10
N LEU A 75 15.70 15.54 8.00
CA LEU A 75 15.81 16.25 9.28
C LEU A 75 16.83 15.57 10.22
N PRO A 76 17.36 16.27 11.24
CA PRO A 76 18.34 15.70 12.18
C PRO A 76 17.89 14.42 12.91
N GLY A 77 16.58 14.19 13.04
CA GLY A 77 16.00 12.95 13.61
C GLY A 77 15.92 11.77 12.62
N GLY A 78 16.30 11.97 11.36
CA GLY A 78 16.19 11.00 10.28
C GLY A 78 14.86 11.03 9.53
N ASP A 79 13.91 11.88 9.94
CA ASP A 79 12.66 12.09 9.20
C ASP A 79 12.95 12.62 7.79
N ILE A 80 12.30 12.04 6.79
CA ILE A 80 12.50 12.32 5.38
C ILE A 80 11.35 13.16 4.86
N GLU A 81 11.66 14.26 4.18
CA GLU A 81 10.69 15.05 3.43
C GLU A 81 10.85 14.86 1.93
N PHE A 82 9.74 14.61 1.24
CA PHE A 82 9.75 14.49 -0.22
C PHE A 82 8.48 15.08 -0.85
N LEU A 83 8.63 15.48 -2.11
CA LEU A 83 7.51 15.77 -3.00
C LEU A 83 7.10 14.50 -3.72
N ASN A 84 5.80 14.21 -3.75
CA ASN A 84 5.21 13.14 -4.54
C ASN A 84 4.69 13.70 -5.87
N LEU A 85 5.06 13.07 -6.99
CA LEU A 85 4.72 13.50 -8.33
C LEU A 85 4.34 12.31 -9.22
N VAL A 86 3.60 12.62 -10.28
CA VAL A 86 3.47 11.77 -11.46
C VAL A 86 4.11 12.53 -12.62
N GLU A 87 5.14 11.96 -13.24
CA GLU A 87 5.88 12.61 -14.34
C GLU A 87 5.27 12.30 -15.71
N GLU A 88 4.73 11.10 -15.88
CA GLU A 88 4.12 10.62 -17.12
C GLU A 88 2.94 9.71 -16.79
N ILE A 89 1.90 9.72 -17.62
CA ILE A 89 0.76 8.82 -17.49
C ILE A 89 0.15 8.49 -18.86
N GLN A 90 -0.16 7.21 -19.05
CA GLN A 90 -0.98 6.66 -20.11
C GLN A 90 -2.16 5.96 -19.48
N MET A 91 -3.38 6.29 -19.91
CA MET A 91 -4.61 5.74 -19.35
C MET A 91 -5.52 5.23 -20.45
N THR A 92 -6.22 4.13 -20.18
CA THR A 92 -7.34 3.67 -21.00
C THR A 92 -8.53 3.33 -20.10
N ASN A 93 -9.71 3.83 -20.48
CA ASN A 93 -10.97 3.55 -19.80
C ASN A 93 -11.97 2.93 -20.76
N ARG A 94 -12.56 1.81 -20.36
CA ARG A 94 -13.68 1.17 -21.05
C ARG A 94 -14.87 1.14 -20.11
N LEU A 95 -15.91 1.87 -20.45
CA LEU A 95 -17.15 1.96 -19.68
C LEU A 95 -18.28 1.22 -20.43
N PRO A 96 -19.34 0.78 -19.74
CA PRO A 96 -20.50 0.18 -20.39
C PRO A 96 -21.05 1.08 -21.48
N GLU A 97 -21.32 0.50 -22.66
CA GLU A 97 -21.97 1.18 -23.78
C GLU A 97 -21.20 2.42 -24.31
N ARG A 98 -19.90 2.54 -24.01
CA ARG A 98 -19.02 3.59 -24.54
C ARG A 98 -17.84 3.00 -25.28
N ALA A 99 -17.36 3.73 -26.29
CA ALA A 99 -16.08 3.43 -26.90
C ALA A 99 -14.96 3.57 -25.86
N GLU A 100 -13.90 2.78 -26.02
CA GLU A 100 -12.70 2.92 -25.21
C GLU A 100 -12.10 4.31 -25.41
N MET A 101 -11.76 4.96 -24.31
CA MET A 101 -11.11 6.27 -24.32
C MET A 101 -9.67 6.10 -23.83
N ALA A 102 -8.75 6.80 -24.47
CA ALA A 102 -7.34 6.76 -24.13
C ALA A 102 -6.80 8.18 -23.93
N TYR A 103 -5.80 8.30 -23.07
CA TYR A 103 -5.06 9.53 -22.84
C TYR A 103 -3.58 9.21 -22.63
N ASP A 104 -2.70 9.97 -23.26
CA ASP A 104 -1.24 9.91 -23.10
C ASP A 104 -0.70 11.31 -22.86
N SER A 105 -0.14 11.55 -21.67
CA SER A 105 0.40 12.87 -21.31
C SER A 105 1.62 13.30 -22.12
N THR A 106 2.28 12.37 -22.82
CA THR A 106 3.46 12.63 -23.65
C THR A 106 3.12 13.01 -25.09
N SER A 107 1.87 12.78 -25.52
CA SER A 107 1.41 13.03 -26.89
C SER A 107 1.32 14.52 -27.25
N GLY A 108 1.14 15.40 -26.25
CA GLY A 108 0.83 16.82 -26.45
C GLY A 108 -0.60 17.09 -26.93
N GLU A 109 -1.44 16.06 -27.03
CA GLU A 109 -2.84 16.20 -27.42
C GLU A 109 -3.71 16.75 -26.28
N THR A 110 -4.84 17.36 -26.64
CA THR A 110 -5.81 17.80 -25.63
C THR A 110 -6.43 16.57 -24.96
N PRO A 111 -6.47 16.49 -23.62
CA PRO A 111 -7.06 15.34 -22.93
C PRO A 111 -8.53 15.17 -23.30
N PRO A 112 -9.00 13.95 -23.59
CA PRO A 112 -10.42 13.67 -23.79
C PRO A 112 -11.21 13.90 -22.49
N PRO A 113 -12.55 14.08 -22.59
CA PRO A 113 -13.41 14.24 -21.42
C PRO A 113 -13.24 13.10 -20.40
N GLY A 114 -12.99 13.45 -19.15
CA GLY A 114 -12.74 12.53 -18.05
C GLY A 114 -11.26 12.32 -17.70
N PHE A 115 -10.32 12.93 -18.43
CA PHE A 115 -8.87 12.88 -18.15
C PHE A 115 -8.27 14.24 -17.78
N GLU A 116 -9.08 15.30 -17.68
CA GLU A 116 -8.60 16.66 -17.47
C GLU A 116 -7.81 16.82 -16.15
N ASP A 117 -8.26 16.17 -15.09
CA ASP A 117 -7.59 16.26 -13.79
C ASP A 117 -6.29 15.44 -13.77
N ALA A 118 -6.25 14.29 -14.45
CA ALA A 118 -5.01 13.55 -14.65
C ALA A 118 -4.00 14.39 -15.45
N ALA A 119 -4.45 15.07 -16.51
CA ALA A 119 -3.60 15.93 -17.32
C ALA A 119 -3.02 17.12 -16.52
N LYS A 120 -3.82 17.76 -15.67
CA LYS A 120 -3.37 18.86 -14.81
C LYS A 120 -2.43 18.42 -13.68
N ALA A 121 -2.51 17.15 -13.28
CA ALA A 121 -1.71 16.56 -12.21
C ALA A 121 -0.30 16.14 -12.67
N VAL A 122 -0.08 15.93 -13.96
CA VAL A 122 1.22 15.52 -14.51
C VAL A 122 2.24 16.66 -14.39
N GLY A 123 3.44 16.31 -13.90
CA GLY A 123 4.59 17.22 -13.80
C GLY A 123 4.52 18.22 -12.64
N VAL A 124 3.42 18.26 -11.87
CA VAL A 124 3.27 19.12 -10.71
C VAL A 124 3.35 18.31 -9.40
N PRO A 125 3.85 18.88 -8.30
CA PRO A 125 3.77 18.23 -6.99
C PRO A 125 2.32 17.96 -6.59
N LEU A 126 2.00 16.70 -6.32
CA LEU A 126 0.70 16.27 -5.84
C LEU A 126 0.56 16.53 -4.34
N SER A 127 1.59 16.13 -3.59
CA SER A 127 1.67 16.32 -2.15
C SER A 127 3.12 16.48 -1.70
N GLN A 128 3.28 17.14 -0.56
CA GLN A 128 4.52 17.15 0.22
C GLN A 128 4.32 16.25 1.44
N VAL A 129 5.22 15.28 1.61
CA VAL A 129 5.11 14.24 2.63
C VAL A 129 6.33 14.31 3.53
N ARG A 130 6.11 14.22 4.84
CA ARG A 130 7.14 13.92 5.84
C ARG A 130 6.88 12.54 6.42
N MET A 131 7.91 11.70 6.45
CA MET A 131 7.84 10.35 7.02
C MET A 131 9.03 10.06 7.94
N THR A 132 8.86 9.13 8.87
CA THR A 132 9.96 8.60 9.68
C THR A 132 10.92 7.73 8.84
N PRO A 133 12.11 7.37 9.35
CA PRO A 133 13.02 6.41 8.68
C PRO A 133 12.42 5.02 8.38
N TRP A 134 11.29 4.68 8.99
CA TRP A 134 10.57 3.42 8.76
C TRP A 134 9.27 3.63 7.96
N GLY A 135 9.09 4.79 7.34
CA GLY A 135 8.01 5.03 6.38
C GLY A 135 6.67 5.42 7.00
N LYS A 136 6.59 5.66 8.30
CA LYS A 136 5.36 6.19 8.92
C LYS A 136 5.19 7.65 8.50
N VAL A 137 4.10 7.96 7.81
CA VAL A 137 3.76 9.34 7.43
C VAL A 137 3.39 10.12 8.68
N VAL A 138 4.15 11.19 8.97
CA VAL A 138 3.89 12.09 10.12
C VAL A 138 3.18 13.37 9.68
N ASN A 139 3.34 13.77 8.42
CA ASN A 139 2.60 14.86 7.82
C ASN A 139 2.44 14.66 6.31
N ARG A 140 1.28 15.04 5.77
CA ARG A 140 1.03 15.07 4.33
C ARG A 140 0.24 16.33 4.01
N THR A 141 0.80 17.18 3.17
CA THR A 141 0.17 18.41 2.68
C THR A 141 -0.13 18.26 1.20
N GLU A 142 -1.42 18.26 0.86
CA GLU A 142 -1.83 18.25 -0.55
C GLU A 142 -1.45 19.57 -1.23
N LYS A 143 -0.93 19.46 -2.45
CA LYS A 143 -0.47 20.57 -3.29
C LYS A 143 -1.30 20.68 -4.57
N HIS A 144 -1.90 19.57 -5.02
CA HIS A 144 -2.81 19.53 -6.15
C HIS A 144 -4.05 18.70 -5.80
N HIS A 145 -5.23 19.18 -6.19
CA HIS A 145 -6.48 18.47 -5.92
C HIS A 145 -6.57 17.19 -6.74
N GLN A 146 -6.93 16.08 -6.07
CA GLN A 146 -7.16 14.79 -6.70
C GLN A 146 -8.60 14.33 -6.39
N PRO A 147 -9.56 14.51 -7.32
CA PRO A 147 -11.00 14.36 -7.04
C PRO A 147 -11.46 12.98 -6.56
N ALA A 148 -10.61 11.95 -6.71
CA ALA A 148 -10.88 10.58 -6.31
C ALA A 148 -9.71 9.94 -5.54
N ALA A 149 -8.81 10.74 -4.96
CA ALA A 149 -7.71 10.18 -4.17
C ALA A 149 -8.26 9.47 -2.93
N ASP A 150 -7.93 8.20 -2.80
CA ASP A 150 -8.09 7.50 -1.54
C ASP A 150 -7.02 8.01 -0.57
N ASN A 151 -7.40 8.91 0.34
CA ASN A 151 -6.50 9.45 1.35
C ASN A 151 -5.94 8.38 2.30
N THR A 152 -6.55 7.20 2.31
CA THR A 152 -6.06 6.05 3.08
C THR A 152 -5.10 5.18 2.29
N ALA A 153 -4.97 5.32 0.97
CA ALA A 153 -4.03 4.52 0.19
C ALA A 153 -2.58 4.78 0.64
N PRO A 154 -1.74 3.73 0.77
CA PRO A 154 -0.37 3.89 1.24
C PRO A 154 0.41 4.70 0.21
N ILE A 155 0.91 5.87 0.62
CA ILE A 155 1.93 6.57 -0.17
C ILE A 155 3.31 5.96 0.08
N THR A 156 3.54 5.37 1.25
CA THR A 156 4.80 4.75 1.69
C THR A 156 4.49 3.37 2.26
N VAL A 157 5.47 2.46 2.24
CA VAL A 157 5.39 1.19 2.97
C VAL A 157 5.86 1.42 4.41
N LEU A 158 5.05 1.02 5.39
CA LEU A 158 5.47 0.98 6.79
C LEU A 158 6.41 -0.21 7.04
N LEU A 159 7.63 0.08 7.47
CA LEU A 159 8.63 -0.89 7.90
C LEU A 159 8.62 -0.99 9.44
N PRO A 160 9.13 -2.10 10.03
CA PRO A 160 9.17 -2.26 11.47
C PRO A 160 10.20 -1.31 12.10
N GLU A 161 9.84 -0.69 13.23
CA GLU A 161 10.72 0.24 13.94
C GLU A 161 11.96 -0.46 14.53
N LYS A 162 11.77 -1.71 14.95
CA LYS A 162 12.78 -2.56 15.57
C LYS A 162 13.27 -3.62 14.57
N PRO A 163 14.49 -4.15 14.75
CA PRO A 163 14.95 -5.28 13.97
C PRO A 163 13.99 -6.47 14.07
N VAL A 164 13.82 -7.19 12.96
CA VAL A 164 12.91 -8.33 12.83
C VAL A 164 13.65 -9.56 12.29
N ALA A 165 13.31 -10.74 12.78
CA ALA A 165 13.73 -12.00 12.19
C ALA A 165 12.82 -12.38 11.01
N ILE A 166 13.26 -13.32 10.18
CA ILE A 166 12.38 -13.92 9.16
C ILE A 166 11.22 -14.61 9.87
N GLY A 167 10.00 -14.35 9.42
CA GLY A 167 8.76 -14.85 10.02
C GLY A 167 8.07 -13.84 10.92
N ASP A 168 8.79 -12.83 11.44
CA ASP A 168 8.19 -11.77 12.27
C ASP A 168 7.23 -10.91 11.46
N THR A 169 6.24 -10.37 12.19
CA THR A 169 5.14 -9.59 11.62
C THR A 169 4.99 -8.24 12.31
N TRP A 170 4.44 -7.26 11.59
CA TRP A 170 4.02 -5.97 12.14
C TRP A 170 2.76 -5.48 11.44
N ASP A 171 2.03 -4.58 12.09
CA ASP A 171 0.74 -4.08 11.61
C ASP A 171 0.74 -2.54 11.50
N GLU A 172 0.05 -2.04 10.49
CA GLU A 172 -0.37 -0.65 10.37
C GLU A 172 -1.90 -0.59 10.54
N PRO A 173 -2.42 -0.16 11.71
CA PRO A 173 -3.84 0.00 11.91
C PRO A 173 -4.39 1.18 11.10
N LEU A 174 -5.61 1.03 10.57
CA LEU A 174 -6.28 2.04 9.77
C LEU A 174 -7.80 1.93 9.92
N ASP A 175 -8.46 3.03 10.26
CA ASP A 175 -9.92 3.11 10.29
C ASP A 175 -10.44 3.68 8.98
N ILE A 176 -11.45 3.01 8.41
CA ILE A 176 -12.05 3.40 7.13
C ILE A 176 -13.52 3.73 7.34
N ALA A 177 -13.89 4.96 7.01
CA ALA A 177 -15.28 5.40 6.99
C ALA A 177 -15.98 4.87 5.73
N VAL A 178 -17.04 4.09 5.92
CA VAL A 178 -17.87 3.53 4.84
C VAL A 178 -19.32 3.95 5.02
N LYS A 179 -20.10 3.91 3.94
CA LYS A 179 -21.55 4.15 3.99
C LYS A 179 -22.29 2.88 4.37
N THR A 180 -23.29 3.00 5.23
CA THR A 180 -24.21 1.89 5.53
C THR A 180 -25.38 1.91 4.54
N ALA A 181 -26.07 0.77 4.40
CA ALA A 181 -27.22 0.67 3.51
C ALA A 181 -28.36 1.64 3.90
N GLU A 182 -28.46 2.00 5.18
CA GLU A 182 -29.42 2.96 5.72
C GLU A 182 -29.00 4.44 5.51
N GLY A 183 -27.85 4.68 4.84
CA GLY A 183 -27.34 6.02 4.55
C GLY A 183 -26.45 6.63 5.64
N GLY A 184 -26.18 5.88 6.72
CA GLY A 184 -25.24 6.28 7.77
C GLY A 184 -23.78 6.17 7.36
N THR A 185 -22.87 6.57 8.26
CA THR A 185 -21.43 6.28 8.14
C THR A 185 -21.02 5.35 9.27
N LYS A 186 -20.30 4.28 8.96
CA LYS A 186 -19.70 3.36 9.94
C LYS A 186 -18.18 3.41 9.82
N GLN A 187 -17.48 3.41 10.95
CA GLN A 187 -16.03 3.20 10.96
C GLN A 187 -15.74 1.70 10.95
N ILE A 188 -14.90 1.28 10.03
CA ILE A 188 -14.44 -0.09 9.91
C ILE A 188 -12.97 -0.13 10.31
N GLU A 189 -12.69 -0.85 11.39
CA GLU A 189 -11.33 -1.13 11.81
C GLU A 189 -10.70 -2.08 10.80
N THR A 190 -9.57 -1.66 10.25
CA THR A 190 -8.76 -2.46 9.34
C THR A 190 -7.30 -2.40 9.74
N ARG A 191 -6.48 -3.26 9.15
CA ARG A 191 -5.02 -3.17 9.26
C ARG A 191 -4.36 -3.54 7.95
N ARG A 192 -3.17 -3.02 7.72
CA ARG A 192 -2.20 -3.66 6.82
C ARG A 192 -1.30 -4.52 7.66
N HIS A 193 -1.30 -5.80 7.35
CA HIS A 193 -0.48 -6.80 8.00
C HIS A 193 0.74 -7.09 7.14
N TYR A 194 1.91 -7.07 7.73
CA TYR A 194 3.18 -7.31 7.06
C TYR A 194 3.93 -8.47 7.71
N GLN A 195 4.67 -9.24 6.91
CA GLN A 195 5.57 -10.29 7.38
C GLN A 195 6.90 -10.22 6.65
N LEU A 196 8.02 -10.29 7.37
CA LEU A 196 9.33 -10.50 6.72
C LEU A 196 9.43 -11.95 6.25
N LYS A 197 9.22 -12.19 4.95
CA LYS A 197 9.16 -13.54 4.40
C LYS A 197 10.53 -14.16 4.18
N SER A 198 11.46 -13.39 3.65
CA SER A 198 12.83 -13.85 3.39
C SER A 198 13.79 -12.70 3.20
N VAL A 199 15.08 -12.99 3.35
CA VAL A 199 16.16 -12.11 2.96
C VAL A 199 17.13 -12.87 2.07
N THR A 200 17.37 -12.37 0.86
CA THR A 200 18.33 -12.96 -0.09
C THR A 200 19.30 -11.89 -0.54
N GLY A 201 20.59 -12.06 -0.21
CA GLY A 201 21.56 -10.98 -0.34
C GLY A 201 21.14 -9.76 0.48
N GLN A 202 20.95 -8.62 -0.19
CA GLN A 202 20.48 -7.37 0.43
C GLN A 202 19.01 -7.07 0.15
N ILE A 203 18.26 -8.00 -0.44
CA ILE A 203 16.83 -7.82 -0.73
C ILE A 203 16.00 -8.51 0.34
N ALA A 204 15.21 -7.73 1.08
CA ALA A 204 14.16 -8.24 1.95
C ALA A 204 12.86 -8.37 1.13
N THR A 205 12.23 -9.55 1.22
CA THR A 205 10.90 -9.82 0.66
C THR A 205 9.89 -9.78 1.80
N ILE A 206 8.90 -8.90 1.68
CA ILE A 206 7.88 -8.65 2.69
C ILE A 206 6.53 -9.01 2.08
N GLU A 207 5.79 -9.91 2.72
CA GLU A 207 4.38 -10.15 2.38
C GLU A 207 3.52 -9.07 3.03
N ALA A 208 2.50 -8.60 2.31
CA ALA A 208 1.59 -7.56 2.77
C ALA A 208 0.14 -7.92 2.45
N ALA A 209 -0.77 -7.67 3.38
CA ALA A 209 -2.20 -7.91 3.20
C ALA A 209 -3.05 -6.87 3.95
N HIS A 210 -4.08 -6.33 3.31
CA HIS A 210 -5.10 -5.52 3.98
C HIS A 210 -6.17 -6.43 4.59
N GLN A 211 -6.42 -6.30 5.89
CA GLN A 211 -7.36 -7.13 6.65
C GLN A 211 -8.45 -6.27 7.29
N VAL A 212 -9.69 -6.73 7.19
CA VAL A 212 -10.85 -6.12 7.87
C VAL A 212 -11.01 -6.82 9.22
N LEU A 213 -11.04 -6.04 10.31
CA LEU A 213 -11.12 -6.55 11.68
C LEU A 213 -12.54 -6.47 12.24
N THR A 214 -13.30 -5.44 11.84
CA THR A 214 -14.72 -5.33 12.19
C THR A 214 -15.57 -6.26 11.32
N PRO A 215 -16.59 -6.95 11.87
CA PRO A 215 -17.59 -7.64 11.06
C PRO A 215 -18.32 -6.69 10.09
N ILE A 216 -18.45 -7.12 8.84
CA ILE A 216 -19.06 -6.35 7.74
C ILE A 216 -20.12 -7.17 7.01
N ASP A 217 -21.09 -6.47 6.41
CA ASP A 217 -22.05 -7.04 5.46
C ASP A 217 -21.56 -6.86 4.01
N ALA A 218 -22.32 -7.40 3.06
CA ALA A 218 -21.99 -7.33 1.63
C ALA A 218 -21.97 -5.90 1.07
N HIS A 219 -22.78 -4.99 1.63
CA HIS A 219 -22.83 -3.60 1.16
C HIS A 219 -21.52 -2.87 1.51
N ILE A 220 -21.01 -3.11 2.70
CA ILE A 220 -19.72 -2.57 3.16
C ILE A 220 -18.56 -3.29 2.44
N GLU A 221 -18.62 -4.61 2.29
CA GLU A 221 -17.57 -5.38 1.61
C GLU A 221 -17.35 -4.88 0.17
N ALA A 222 -18.42 -4.59 -0.56
CA ALA A 222 -18.32 -4.04 -1.92
C ALA A 222 -17.58 -2.68 -1.97
N GLN A 223 -17.77 -1.82 -0.95
CA GLN A 223 -17.05 -0.54 -0.86
C GLN A 223 -15.57 -0.71 -0.51
N LEU A 224 -15.23 -1.79 0.20
CA LEU A 224 -13.86 -2.07 0.62
C LEU A 224 -13.08 -2.90 -0.39
N ALA A 225 -13.73 -3.57 -1.34
CA ALA A 225 -13.11 -4.54 -2.24
C ALA A 225 -11.78 -4.07 -2.85
N GLN A 226 -11.74 -2.84 -3.39
CA GLN A 226 -10.52 -2.27 -4.00
C GLN A 226 -9.34 -2.09 -3.04
N ARG A 227 -9.60 -2.07 -1.73
CA ARG A 227 -8.61 -1.88 -0.68
C ARG A 227 -8.04 -3.19 -0.16
N LEU A 228 -8.67 -4.33 -0.47
CA LEU A 228 -8.30 -5.65 0.03
C LEU A 228 -7.09 -6.24 -0.70
N LEU A 229 -6.05 -5.41 -0.84
CA LEU A 229 -4.80 -5.73 -1.50
C LEU A 229 -4.06 -6.83 -0.74
N VAL A 230 -3.54 -7.78 -1.50
CA VAL A 230 -2.55 -8.75 -1.04
C VAL A 230 -1.38 -8.72 -2.00
N GLY A 231 -0.17 -8.92 -1.50
CA GLY A 231 0.99 -8.80 -2.35
C GLY A 231 2.33 -8.91 -1.65
N VAL A 232 3.36 -8.54 -2.40
CA VAL A 232 4.76 -8.64 -2.02
C VAL A 232 5.47 -7.32 -2.28
N ILE A 233 6.31 -6.95 -1.33
CA ILE A 233 7.17 -5.77 -1.38
C ILE A 233 8.62 -6.24 -1.33
N ARG A 234 9.47 -5.66 -2.20
CA ARG A 234 10.92 -5.90 -2.20
C ARG A 234 11.65 -4.63 -1.78
N LEU A 235 12.38 -4.72 -0.69
CA LEU A 235 13.22 -3.65 -0.15
C LEU A 235 14.70 -3.96 -0.40
N ASP A 236 15.41 -3.05 -1.06
CA ASP A 236 16.88 -3.03 -1.02
C ASP A 236 17.30 -2.48 0.34
N MET A 237 17.78 -3.35 1.23
CA MET A 237 18.19 -2.99 2.59
C MET A 237 19.50 -2.21 2.61
N GLN A 238 20.35 -2.35 1.58
CA GLN A 238 21.60 -1.62 1.50
C GLN A 238 21.32 -0.15 1.19
N LYS A 239 20.52 0.11 0.15
CA LYS A 239 20.12 1.47 -0.27
C LYS A 239 18.93 2.02 0.49
N GLY A 240 18.23 1.19 1.27
CA GLY A 240 17.05 1.59 2.04
C GLY A 240 15.94 2.17 1.15
N ARG A 241 15.54 1.45 0.11
CA ARG A 241 14.48 1.88 -0.81
C ARG A 241 13.69 0.71 -1.38
N ILE A 242 12.40 0.91 -1.57
CA ILE A 242 11.52 -0.08 -2.19
C ILE A 242 11.88 -0.18 -3.67
N VAL A 243 12.32 -1.37 -4.09
CA VAL A 243 12.68 -1.63 -5.49
C VAL A 243 11.49 -2.16 -6.28
N GLU A 244 10.55 -2.81 -5.62
CA GLU A 244 9.37 -3.36 -6.27
C GLU A 244 8.21 -3.58 -5.30
N GLN A 245 6.99 -3.40 -5.80
CA GLN A 245 5.75 -3.79 -5.16
C GLN A 245 4.88 -4.50 -6.20
N ASP A 246 4.33 -5.66 -5.85
CA ASP A 246 3.37 -6.40 -6.66
C ASP A 246 2.15 -6.69 -5.77
N PHE A 247 0.99 -6.10 -6.10
CA PHE A 247 -0.26 -6.29 -5.40
C PHE A 247 -1.38 -6.73 -6.35
N ASP A 248 -2.32 -7.49 -5.81
CA ASP A 248 -3.53 -7.86 -6.50
C ASP A 248 -4.76 -7.85 -5.58
N VAL A 249 -5.92 -7.80 -6.23
CA VAL A 249 -7.22 -8.02 -5.63
C VAL A 249 -7.99 -8.95 -6.55
N ASP A 250 -8.63 -9.97 -5.99
CA ASP A 250 -9.70 -10.72 -6.62
C ASP A 250 -10.81 -10.92 -5.59
N LYS A 251 -11.91 -10.18 -5.75
CA LYS A 251 -13.01 -10.14 -4.78
C LYS A 251 -14.36 -10.26 -5.45
N ARG A 252 -15.12 -11.24 -4.98
CA ARG A 252 -16.52 -11.45 -5.37
C ARG A 252 -17.43 -11.19 -4.18
N VAL A 253 -18.36 -10.25 -4.35
CA VAL A 253 -19.34 -9.87 -3.33
C VAL A 253 -20.73 -10.17 -3.86
N LEU A 254 -21.52 -10.92 -3.09
CA LEU A 254 -22.90 -11.26 -3.43
C LEU A 254 -23.84 -10.47 -2.53
N GLY A 255 -24.97 -9.98 -3.07
CA GLY A 255 -25.99 -9.35 -2.25
C GLY A 255 -25.73 -7.89 -1.87
N PHE A 256 -24.71 -7.23 -2.43
CA PHE A 256 -24.30 -5.87 -2.02
C PHE A 256 -25.35 -4.77 -2.30
N ALA A 257 -26.23 -5.00 -3.27
CA ALA A 257 -27.32 -4.14 -3.70
C ALA A 257 -28.63 -4.95 -3.90
N GLY A 258 -28.92 -5.85 -2.96
CA GLY A 258 -30.11 -6.72 -2.95
C GLY A 258 -29.83 -8.17 -3.34
N PRO A 259 -30.77 -9.11 -3.12
CA PRO A 259 -30.49 -10.56 -3.11
C PRO A 259 -29.94 -11.15 -4.41
N THR A 260 -30.21 -10.51 -5.55
CA THR A 260 -29.79 -10.96 -6.88
C THR A 260 -28.58 -10.19 -7.41
N SER A 261 -27.99 -9.30 -6.59
CA SER A 261 -26.83 -8.50 -6.99
C SER A 261 -25.52 -9.26 -6.80
N SER A 262 -24.53 -8.96 -7.65
CA SER A 262 -23.17 -9.44 -7.49
C SER A 262 -22.15 -8.44 -8.03
N MET A 263 -20.98 -8.37 -7.40
CA MET A 263 -19.84 -7.62 -7.86
C MET A 263 -18.64 -8.56 -7.94
N HIS A 264 -17.85 -8.45 -9.00
CA HIS A 264 -16.52 -9.04 -9.12
C HIS A 264 -15.55 -7.90 -9.41
N TYR A 265 -14.63 -7.67 -8.48
CA TYR A 265 -13.58 -6.68 -8.60
C TYR A 265 -12.23 -7.40 -8.71
N VAL A 266 -11.50 -7.12 -9.79
CA VAL A 266 -10.14 -7.62 -10.00
C VAL A 266 -9.22 -6.44 -10.21
N MET A 267 -8.07 -6.44 -9.53
CA MET A 267 -7.05 -5.43 -9.71
C MET A 267 -5.65 -6.04 -9.67
N LYS A 268 -4.74 -5.46 -10.45
CA LYS A 268 -3.29 -5.69 -10.34
C LYS A 268 -2.60 -4.33 -10.29
N LEU A 269 -1.66 -4.19 -9.37
CA LEU A 269 -0.79 -3.05 -9.23
C LEU A 269 0.64 -3.55 -9.16
N ARG A 270 1.50 -3.06 -10.04
CA ARG A 270 2.94 -3.28 -9.96
C ARG A 270 3.65 -1.94 -9.97
N GLU A 271 4.54 -1.74 -9.02
CA GLU A 271 5.46 -0.62 -9.01
C GLU A 271 6.89 -1.14 -9.05
N LYS A 272 7.71 -0.69 -10.00
CA LYS A 272 9.10 -1.11 -10.12
C LYS A 272 10.01 0.11 -10.19
N LEU A 273 10.98 0.17 -9.29
CA LEU A 273 11.95 1.26 -9.26
C LEU A 273 12.76 1.24 -10.55
N LEU A 274 12.83 2.39 -11.21
CA LEU A 274 13.68 2.61 -12.35
C LEU A 274 15.13 2.67 -11.88
N ASP A 275 15.99 1.87 -12.52
CA ASP A 275 17.42 2.05 -12.39
C ASP A 275 17.78 3.43 -12.95
N GLY A 276 18.49 4.22 -12.16
CA GLY A 276 18.62 5.67 -12.33
C GLY A 276 18.88 6.08 -13.78
N ARG A 277 17.87 6.64 -14.44
CA ARG A 277 18.13 7.59 -15.53
C ARG A 277 18.69 8.84 -14.86
N GLU A 278 20.01 8.97 -14.88
CA GLU A 278 20.73 10.22 -14.62
C GLU A 278 20.54 11.27 -15.73
N ASP A 279 19.60 11.06 -16.66
CA ASP A 279 19.23 12.08 -17.64
C ASP A 279 18.36 13.15 -16.96
N VAL A 280 19.03 13.96 -16.15
CA VAL A 280 18.64 15.35 -15.97
C VAL A 280 18.72 15.97 -17.36
N ALA A 281 17.58 16.05 -18.05
CA ALA A 281 17.48 16.79 -19.30
C ALA A 281 18.09 18.19 -19.08
N ARG A 282 19.33 18.37 -19.54
CA ARG A 282 19.94 19.68 -19.66
C ARG A 282 19.10 20.40 -20.70
N LYS A 283 18.38 21.43 -20.26
CA LYS A 283 17.81 22.41 -21.19
C LYS A 283 18.97 23.00 -22.02
N PRO A 284 18.78 23.19 -23.35
CA PRO A 284 19.77 23.83 -24.21
C PRO A 284 20.11 25.25 -23.75
#